data_AF-A0A5N7Y9J8-F1
#
_entry.id   AF-A0A5N7Y9J8-F1
#
_cell.length_a   1.000
_cell.length_b   1.000
_cell.length_c   1.000
_cell.angle_alpha   90.00
_cell.angle_beta   90.00
_cell.angle_gamma   90.00
#
_symmetry.space_group_name_H-M   'P 1'
#
loop_
_entity.id
_entity.type
_entity.pdbx_description
1 polymer ?
#
loop_
_entity_poly.entity_id
_entity_poly.type
_entity_poly.pdbx_seq_one_letter_code
_entity_poly.pdbx_strand_id
1 'polypeptide(L)'
;MIKRRKVAIVGCAYRFPGSSNAGFWQNLMEGRDLVTQVDPSRWNKREFLHPDKASPATSYTFASGTLGDISAFDAGFFSISPREAAMMDPQQRMLLEMCWETFENAGVKPSSLRGSNCGVYLGIAGV
;
A
#
# COMPACT_ATOMS: atom_id res chain seq x y z
N MET A 1 -25.58 -20.87 -21.53
CA MET A 1 -25.58 -21.04 -20.05
C MET A 1 -24.21 -20.67 -19.50
N ILE A 2 -24.11 -19.62 -18.67
CA ILE A 2 -22.85 -19.26 -18.00
C ILE A 2 -22.68 -20.18 -16.78
N LYS A 3 -21.69 -21.08 -16.80
CA LYS A 3 -21.33 -21.86 -15.61
C LYS A 3 -20.63 -20.95 -14.60
N ARG A 4 -21.31 -20.65 -13.48
CA ARG A 4 -20.68 -19.95 -12.35
C ARG A 4 -19.69 -20.91 -11.68
N ARG A 5 -18.40 -20.57 -11.73
CA ARG A 5 -17.34 -21.26 -10.99
C ARG A 5 -17.13 -20.57 -9.64
N LYS A 6 -16.86 -21.34 -8.59
CA LYS A 6 -16.45 -20.81 -7.29
C LYS A 6 -15.02 -20.31 -7.39
N VAL A 7 -14.72 -19.21 -6.72
CA VAL A 7 -13.38 -18.62 -6.62
C VAL A 7 -13.01 -18.59 -5.14
N ALA A 8 -11.78 -18.99 -4.81
CA ALA A 8 -11.25 -18.96 -3.46
C ALA A 8 -10.14 -17.91 -3.36
N ILE A 9 -10.08 -17.22 -2.23
CA ILE A 9 -8.94 -16.39 -1.84
C ILE A 9 -7.98 -17.32 -1.11
N VAL A 10 -6.81 -17.57 -1.70
CA VAL A 10 -5.83 -18.54 -1.18
C VAL A 10 -4.62 -17.87 -0.52
N GLY A 11 -4.49 -16.56 -0.63
CA GLY A 11 -3.54 -15.76 0.11
C GLY A 11 -3.88 -14.29 0.06
N CYS A 12 -3.37 -13.53 1.02
CA CYS A 12 -3.50 -12.09 1.09
C CYS A 12 -2.28 -11.45 1.75
N ALA A 13 -2.04 -10.20 1.39
CA ALA A 13 -1.14 -9.32 2.09
C ALA A 13 -1.77 -7.92 2.12
N TYR A 14 -1.50 -7.16 3.18
CA TYR A 14 -2.04 -5.82 3.35
C TYR A 14 -1.11 -4.98 4.22
N ARG A 15 -1.12 -3.67 4.01
CA ARG A 15 -0.46 -2.69 4.87
C ARG A 15 -1.46 -1.61 5.20
N PHE A 16 -1.63 -1.31 6.48
CA PHE A 16 -2.57 -0.31 6.97
C PHE A 16 -1.88 0.64 7.95
N PRO A 17 -2.42 1.87 8.14
CA PRO A 17 -1.86 2.85 9.06
C PRO A 17 -1.59 2.26 10.44
N GLY A 18 -0.44 2.60 11.03
CA GLY A 18 -0.12 2.22 12.41
C GLY A 18 -0.05 0.71 12.69
N SER A 19 0.07 -0.14 11.66
CA SER A 19 0.05 -1.59 11.84
C SER A 19 1.13 -2.30 11.02
N SER A 20 1.86 -3.21 11.68
CA SER A 20 2.49 -4.34 10.98
C SER A 20 1.41 -5.37 10.60
N ASN A 21 1.71 -6.29 9.70
CA ASN A 21 0.77 -7.35 9.28
C ASN A 21 0.17 -8.10 10.50
N ALA A 22 0.96 -8.34 11.55
CA ALA A 22 0.49 -8.97 12.78
C ALA A 22 -0.37 -8.05 13.67
N GLY A 23 -0.10 -6.74 13.68
CA GLY A 23 -0.79 -5.77 14.54
C GLY A 23 -2.17 -5.34 14.03
N PHE A 24 -2.45 -5.48 12.73
CA PHE A 24 -3.69 -5.03 12.12
C PHE A 24 -4.94 -5.65 12.76
N TRP A 25 -4.95 -6.98 12.92
CA TRP A 25 -6.12 -7.67 13.46
C TRP A 25 -6.37 -7.33 14.93
N GLN A 26 -5.31 -7.17 15.71
CA GLN A 26 -5.43 -6.71 17.09
C GLN A 26 -6.02 -5.30 17.16
N ASN A 27 -5.52 -4.37 16.34
CA ASN A 27 -6.06 -3.01 16.30
C ASN A 27 -7.56 -2.98 15.95
N LEU A 28 -8.00 -3.85 15.02
CA LEU A 28 -9.42 -3.99 14.68
C LEU A 28 -10.25 -4.56 15.82
N MET A 29 -9.80 -5.64 16.44
CA MET A 29 -10.51 -6.27 17.56
C MET A 29 -10.66 -5.31 18.75
N GLU A 30 -9.68 -4.44 18.97
CA GLU A 30 -9.69 -3.44 20.03
C GLU A 30 -10.38 -2.12 19.63
N GLY A 31 -10.81 -1.98 18.38
CA GLY A 31 -11.48 -0.77 17.88
C GLY A 31 -10.60 0.49 17.93
N ARG A 32 -9.28 0.34 17.73
CA ARG A 32 -8.33 1.46 17.82
C ARG A 32 -8.49 2.43 16.65
N ASP A 33 -8.53 3.72 16.95
CA ASP A 33 -8.35 4.78 15.95
C ASP A 33 -6.85 4.96 15.67
N LEU A 34 -6.46 4.75 14.42
CA LEU A 34 -5.07 4.85 13.95
C LEU A 34 -4.83 6.11 13.10
N VAL A 35 -5.80 7.03 13.07
CA VAL A 35 -5.62 8.33 12.41
C VAL A 35 -4.62 9.17 13.21
N THR A 36 -3.57 9.61 12.54
CA THR A 36 -2.54 10.48 13.12
C THR A 36 -2.53 11.83 12.42
N GLN A 37 -1.53 12.65 12.70
CA GLN A 37 -1.22 13.79 11.85
C GLN A 37 -0.28 13.34 10.73
N VAL A 38 -0.40 13.98 9.56
CA VAL A 38 0.59 13.84 8.48
C VAL A 38 1.98 14.21 8.97
N ASP A 39 2.95 13.38 8.63
CA ASP A 39 4.35 13.61 8.97
C ASP A 39 4.89 14.89 8.28
N PRO A 40 5.57 15.79 9.01
CA PRO A 40 6.14 17.01 8.44
C PRO A 40 7.13 16.79 7.29
N SER A 41 7.78 15.62 7.22
CA SER A 41 8.65 15.24 6.09
C SER A 41 7.89 15.04 4.78
N ARG A 42 6.57 14.78 4.84
CA ARG A 42 5.71 14.67 3.65
C ARG A 42 5.13 16.02 3.26
N TRP A 43 4.59 16.76 4.23
CA TRP A 43 3.93 18.04 3.99
C TRP A 43 4.13 19.00 5.16
N ASN A 44 4.51 20.25 4.87
CA ASN A 44 4.63 21.27 5.90
C ASN A 44 3.25 21.81 6.31
N LYS A 45 2.72 21.31 7.43
CA LYS A 45 1.43 21.76 7.98
C LYS A 45 1.34 23.28 8.19
N ARG A 46 2.45 23.98 8.46
CA ARG A 46 2.42 25.45 8.67
C ARG A 46 2.15 26.22 7.38
N GLU A 47 2.51 25.66 6.24
CA GLU A 47 2.30 26.30 4.93
C GLU A 47 0.87 26.14 4.42
N PHE A 48 0.22 25.04 4.80
CA PHE A 48 -1.03 24.60 4.17
C PHE A 48 -2.23 24.51 5.12
N LEU A 49 -2.05 24.64 6.44
CA LEU A 49 -3.19 24.62 7.37
C LEU A 49 -3.92 25.96 7.41
N HIS A 50 -5.22 25.94 7.12
CA HIS A 50 -6.09 27.10 7.31
C HIS A 50 -7.45 26.66 7.88
N PRO A 51 -7.98 27.31 8.94
CA PRO A 51 -9.22 26.87 9.59
C PRO A 51 -10.47 27.03 8.71
N ASP A 52 -10.48 28.00 7.79
CA ASP A 52 -11.56 28.16 6.81
C ASP A 52 -11.45 27.11 5.69
N LYS A 53 -12.48 26.27 5.56
CA LYS A 53 -12.58 25.22 4.54
C LYS A 53 -12.67 25.77 3.12
N ALA A 54 -13.09 27.02 2.95
CA ALA A 54 -13.20 27.66 1.65
C ALA A 54 -11.89 28.33 1.20
N SER A 55 -10.88 28.38 2.07
CA SER A 55 -9.60 29.02 1.76
C SER A 55 -8.87 28.27 0.63
N PRO A 56 -8.59 28.91 -0.51
CA PRO A 56 -7.96 28.27 -1.67
C PRO A 56 -6.57 27.71 -1.35
N ALA A 57 -6.21 26.58 -1.98
CA ALA A 57 -4.88 25.96 -1.88
C ALA A 57 -4.41 25.64 -0.44
N THR A 58 -5.34 25.52 0.50
CA THR A 58 -5.08 25.14 1.89
C THR A 58 -5.95 23.95 2.28
N SER A 59 -5.61 23.31 3.39
CA SER A 59 -6.41 22.28 4.04
C SER A 59 -6.79 22.73 5.44
N TYR A 60 -8.01 22.40 5.87
CA TYR A 60 -8.46 22.63 7.25
C TYR A 60 -8.08 21.48 8.19
N THR A 61 -7.51 20.40 7.68
CA THR A 61 -7.09 19.25 8.48
C THR A 61 -5.85 18.57 7.92
N PHE A 62 -5.06 18.02 8.84
CA PHE A 62 -3.92 17.13 8.54
C PHE A 62 -4.09 15.78 9.24
N ALA A 63 -5.30 15.46 9.67
CA ALA A 63 -5.64 14.12 10.15
C ALA A 63 -5.53 13.13 8.98
N SER A 64 -4.73 12.08 9.13
CA SER A 64 -4.45 11.11 8.07
C SER A 64 -4.10 9.74 8.64
N GLY A 65 -4.55 8.69 7.96
CA GLY A 65 -4.02 7.34 8.15
C GLY A 65 -2.81 7.17 7.23
N THR A 66 -1.61 7.26 7.79
CA THR A 66 -0.37 7.16 7.02
C THR A 66 0.26 5.78 7.15
N LEU A 67 0.70 5.21 6.03
CA LEU A 67 1.70 4.15 6.05
C LEU A 67 3.04 4.72 6.53
N GLY A 68 3.92 3.86 7.03
CA GLY A 68 5.26 4.21 7.49
C GLY A 68 6.18 4.70 6.35
N ASP A 69 7.41 4.20 6.31
CA ASP A 69 8.33 4.55 5.23
C ASP A 69 7.88 3.95 3.90
N ILE A 70 7.22 4.77 3.07
CA ILE A 70 6.79 4.40 1.72
C ILE A 70 7.92 4.53 0.69
N SER A 71 9.07 5.08 1.08
CA SER A 71 10.23 5.26 0.22
C SER A 71 11.16 4.03 0.23
N ALA A 72 11.07 3.20 1.26
CA ALA A 72 11.77 1.92 1.36
C ALA A 72 11.35 0.96 0.25
N PHE A 73 12.32 0.27 -0.34
CA PHE A 73 12.11 -0.76 -1.36
C PHE A 73 13.37 -1.61 -1.56
N ASP A 74 13.24 -2.94 -1.58
CA ASP A 74 14.35 -3.85 -1.90
C ASP A 74 14.51 -4.02 -3.43
N ALA A 75 15.17 -3.05 -4.06
CA ALA A 75 15.35 -3.06 -5.52
C ALA A 75 16.15 -4.28 -6.02
N GLY A 76 17.16 -4.72 -5.25
CA GLY A 76 18.02 -5.84 -5.62
C GLY A 76 17.24 -7.15 -5.70
N PHE A 77 16.32 -7.37 -4.76
CA PHE A 77 15.42 -8.52 -4.77
C PHE A 77 14.60 -8.62 -6.05
N PHE A 78 14.06 -7.49 -6.54
CA PHE A 78 13.29 -7.43 -7.77
C PHE A 78 14.14 -7.27 -9.04
N SER A 79 15.47 -7.35 -8.93
CA SER A 79 16.40 -7.14 -10.05
C SER A 79 16.25 -5.76 -10.72
N ILE A 80 15.90 -4.75 -9.94
CA ILE A 80 15.75 -3.36 -10.36
C ILE A 80 16.99 -2.58 -9.92
N SER A 81 17.51 -1.71 -10.79
CA SER A 81 18.68 -0.90 -10.43
C SER A 81 18.31 0.18 -9.40
N PRO A 82 19.23 0.60 -8.50
CA PRO A 82 18.94 1.68 -7.55
C PRO A 82 18.49 2.99 -8.21
N ARG A 83 19.05 3.30 -9.38
CA ARG A 83 18.69 4.49 -10.16
C ARG A 83 17.25 4.43 -10.68
N GLU A 84 16.83 3.26 -11.15
CA GLU A 84 15.45 3.05 -11.60
C GLU A 84 14.48 3.08 -10.42
N ALA A 85 14.80 2.36 -9.34
CA ALA A 85 13.99 2.33 -8.13
C ALA A 85 13.72 3.73 -7.54
N ALA A 86 14.72 4.62 -7.58
CA ALA A 86 14.57 6.00 -7.11
C ALA A 86 13.55 6.82 -7.93
N MET A 87 13.31 6.45 -9.18
CA MET A 87 12.36 7.12 -10.09
C MET A 87 10.98 6.45 -10.11
N MET A 88 10.85 5.25 -9.51
CA MET A 88 9.59 4.53 -9.47
C MET A 88 8.62 5.16 -8.47
N ASP A 89 7.36 5.25 -8.88
CA ASP A 89 6.25 5.59 -7.99
C ASP A 89 6.25 4.62 -6.79
N PRO A 90 6.23 5.12 -5.53
CA PRO A 90 6.06 4.29 -4.34
C PRO A 90 4.93 3.25 -4.43
N GLN A 91 3.83 3.57 -5.12
CA GLN A 91 2.71 2.64 -5.33
C GLN A 91 3.12 1.41 -6.13
N GLN A 92 3.96 1.56 -7.15
CA GLN A 92 4.46 0.45 -7.97
C GLN A 92 5.44 -0.41 -7.17
N ARG A 93 6.33 0.22 -6.40
CA ARG A 93 7.28 -0.48 -5.53
C ARG A 93 6.56 -1.30 -4.47
N MET A 94 5.58 -0.69 -3.81
CA MET A 94 4.72 -1.37 -2.84
C MET A 94 3.95 -2.52 -3.48
N LEU A 95 3.39 -2.34 -4.68
CA LEU A 95 2.69 -3.41 -5.39
C LEU A 95 3.57 -4.64 -5.59
N LEU A 96 4.85 -4.47 -5.95
CA LEU A 96 5.77 -5.59 -6.14
C LEU A 96 5.97 -6.38 -4.85
N GLU A 97 6.20 -5.69 -3.74
CA GLU A 97 6.33 -6.31 -2.43
C GLU A 97 5.04 -7.00 -1.98
N MET A 98 3.89 -6.32 -2.11
CA MET A 98 2.58 -6.88 -1.76
C MET A 98 2.25 -8.14 -2.56
N CYS A 99 2.60 -8.17 -3.86
CA CYS A 99 2.45 -9.37 -4.68
C CYS A 99 3.30 -10.52 -4.13
N TRP A 100 4.57 -10.25 -3.78
CA TRP A 100 5.46 -11.25 -3.21
C TRP A 100 4.93 -11.80 -1.87
N GLU A 101 4.60 -10.92 -0.93
CA GLU A 101 4.03 -11.30 0.37
C GLU A 101 2.74 -12.12 0.23
N THR A 102 1.90 -11.79 -0.77
CA THR A 102 0.67 -12.54 -1.05
C THR A 102 0.98 -13.96 -1.51
N PHE A 103 2.01 -14.15 -2.34
CA PHE A 103 2.45 -15.47 -2.77
C PHE A 103 3.02 -16.29 -1.61
N GLU A 104 3.81 -15.66 -0.74
CA GLU A 104 4.32 -16.30 0.47
C GLU A 104 3.20 -16.74 1.41
N ASN A 105 2.22 -15.85 1.64
CA ASN A 105 1.04 -16.17 2.45
C ASN A 105 0.24 -17.35 1.87
N ALA A 106 0.13 -17.42 0.53
CA ALA A 106 -0.53 -18.52 -0.16
C ALA A 106 0.29 -19.83 -0.18
N GLY A 107 1.57 -19.80 0.21
CA GLY A 107 2.49 -20.92 0.03
C GLY A 107 2.75 -21.26 -1.44
N VAL A 108 2.59 -20.29 -2.35
CA VAL A 108 2.75 -20.47 -3.80
C VAL A 108 4.09 -19.91 -4.22
N LYS A 109 4.91 -20.72 -4.89
CA LYS A 109 6.17 -20.25 -5.47
C LYS A 109 5.87 -19.42 -6.74
N PRO A 110 6.22 -18.14 -6.84
CA PRO A 110 5.86 -17.32 -8.02
C PRO A 110 6.36 -17.90 -9.34
N SER A 111 7.54 -18.54 -9.33
CA SER A 111 8.10 -19.19 -10.52
C SER A 111 7.23 -20.32 -11.08
N SER A 112 6.35 -20.94 -10.28
CA SER A 112 5.44 -21.98 -10.76
C SER A 112 4.31 -21.44 -11.64
N LEU A 113 4.08 -20.12 -11.63
CA LEU A 113 3.08 -19.45 -12.45
C LEU A 113 3.65 -18.92 -13.77
N ARG A 114 4.97 -19.04 -13.99
CA ARG A 114 5.62 -18.58 -15.22
C ARG A 114 5.03 -19.30 -16.44
N GLY A 115 4.55 -18.53 -17.42
CA GLY A 115 3.93 -19.07 -18.64
C GLY A 115 2.48 -19.54 -18.45
N SER A 116 1.90 -19.38 -17.26
CA SER A 116 0.48 -19.61 -17.03
C SER A 116 -0.38 -18.43 -17.52
N ASN A 117 -1.68 -18.65 -17.65
CA ASN A 117 -2.64 -17.58 -17.94
C ASN A 117 -3.07 -16.84 -16.65
N CYS A 118 -2.08 -16.37 -15.88
CA CYS A 118 -2.32 -15.62 -14.64
C CYS A 118 -2.65 -14.16 -14.95
N GLY A 119 -3.86 -13.72 -14.60
CA GLY A 119 -4.27 -12.32 -14.73
C GLY A 119 -3.85 -11.50 -13.51
N VAL A 120 -3.48 -10.24 -13.73
CA VAL A 120 -3.26 -9.24 -12.68
C VAL A 120 -4.27 -8.11 -12.90
N TYR A 121 -5.02 -7.78 -11.86
CA TYR A 121 -6.03 -6.72 -11.86
C TYR A 121 -5.71 -5.76 -10.73
N LEU A 122 -5.51 -4.48 -11.08
CA LEU A 122 -5.04 -3.46 -10.15
C LEU A 122 -6.00 -2.27 -10.14
N GLY A 123 -6.37 -1.82 -8.93
CA GLY A 123 -6.93 -0.50 -8.71
C GLY A 123 -5.81 0.43 -8.25
N ILE A 124 -5.39 1.34 -9.13
CA ILE A 124 -4.41 2.38 -8.82
C ILE A 124 -4.93 3.68 -9.40
N ALA A 125 -4.92 4.75 -8.61
CA ALA A 125 -5.30 6.08 -9.06
C ALA A 125 -4.07 6.99 -8.90
N GLY A 126 -3.75 7.72 -9.97
CA GLY A 126 -2.77 8.81 -9.89
C GLY A 126 -3.36 10.00 -9.13
N VAL A 127 -2.46 10.86 -8.64
CA VAL A 127 -2.79 12.18 -8.09
C VAL A 127 -2.36 13.25 -9.08
#